data_AF-A0A7D9JL15-F1
#
_entry.id   AF-A0A7D9JL15-F1
#
_cell.length_a   1.000
_cell.length_b   1.000
_cell.length_c   1.000
_cell.angle_alpha   90.00
_cell.angle_beta   90.00
_cell.angle_gamma   90.00
#
_symmetry.space_group_name_H-M   'P 1'
#
loop_
_entity.id
_entity.type
_entity.pdbx_description
1 polymer ?
#
loop_
_entity_poly.entity_id
_entity_poly.type
_entity_poly.pdbx_seq_one_letter_code
_entity_poly.pdbx_strand_id
1 'polypeptide(L)'
;MAESMLPPPTKFNIEATDAYIEWKAWIESFNIYAVAVELEKKKESFKEAVEALEGYFTPRRNVIAERHKFRSRKQNADETIDAYLTSLRELVKTCEFGALEDEMLRDHIVEKCYSKQLRERLLAQEELDLAKTLRIARSSESAIKERRKCIETSVQFDAKIQIVMNRVLKANPKTNRFCSWKGKTVLSRLQSMVAR
;
A
#
# COMPACT_ATOMS: atom_id res chain seq x y z
N MET A 1 36.70 -34.20 -35.88
CA MET A 1 35.84 -33.04 -35.57
C MET A 1 35.73 -33.01 -34.07
N ALA A 2 36.22 -31.97 -33.41
CA ALA A 2 36.10 -31.87 -31.95
C ALA A 2 34.61 -31.72 -31.62
N GLU A 3 34.03 -32.75 -31.03
CA GLU A 3 32.73 -32.70 -30.38
C GLU A 3 32.77 -31.48 -29.45
N SER A 4 31.94 -30.48 -29.73
CA SER A 4 31.86 -29.25 -28.94
C SER A 4 31.23 -29.58 -27.59
N MET A 5 31.97 -30.26 -26.72
CA MET A 5 31.55 -30.52 -25.37
C MET A 5 31.59 -29.21 -24.60
N LEU A 6 30.44 -28.81 -24.05
CA LEU A 6 30.36 -27.70 -23.13
C LEU A 6 31.36 -27.94 -21.99
N PRO A 7 32.21 -26.95 -21.65
CA PRO A 7 33.18 -27.13 -20.58
C PRO A 7 32.44 -27.34 -19.26
N PRO A 8 32.99 -28.15 -18.33
CA PRO A 8 32.41 -28.30 -17.01
C PRO A 8 32.33 -26.94 -16.29
N PRO A 9 31.33 -26.74 -15.41
CA PRO A 9 31.20 -25.52 -14.64
C PRO A 9 32.47 -25.27 -13.81
N THR A 10 32.77 -24.00 -13.58
CA THR A 10 33.82 -23.61 -12.64
C THR A 10 33.53 -24.19 -11.25
N LYS A 11 34.58 -24.45 -10.47
CA LYS A 11 34.40 -24.98 -9.11
C LYS A 11 33.66 -23.96 -8.25
N PHE A 12 32.70 -24.44 -7.46
CA PHE A 12 31.96 -23.61 -6.53
C PHE A 12 32.90 -22.94 -5.52
N ASN A 13 32.80 -21.63 -5.39
CA ASN A 13 33.60 -20.84 -4.46
C ASN A 13 32.84 -20.63 -3.14
N ILE A 14 33.18 -21.42 -2.12
CA ILE A 14 32.54 -21.36 -0.80
C ILE A 14 32.91 -20.07 -0.05
N GLU A 15 34.08 -19.48 -0.35
CA GLU A 15 34.61 -18.29 0.32
C GLU A 15 34.15 -16.97 -0.31
N ALA A 16 33.20 -17.03 -1.24
CA ALA A 16 32.69 -15.85 -1.88
C ALA A 16 31.97 -14.91 -0.91
N THR A 17 31.97 -13.62 -1.24
CA THR A 17 31.32 -12.57 -0.43
C THR A 17 29.83 -12.83 -0.23
N ASP A 18 29.16 -13.41 -1.22
CA ASP A 18 27.80 -13.90 -1.13
C ASP A 18 27.74 -15.36 -1.62
N ALA A 19 27.97 -16.28 -0.69
CA ALA A 19 27.95 -17.72 -0.96
C ALA A 19 26.58 -18.22 -1.49
N TYR A 20 25.49 -17.49 -1.23
CA TYR A 20 24.17 -17.83 -1.78
C TYR A 20 24.08 -17.49 -3.27
N ILE A 21 24.49 -16.27 -3.66
CA ILE A 21 24.47 -15.85 -5.07
C ILE A 21 25.36 -16.77 -5.90
N GLU A 22 26.57 -17.06 -5.42
CA GLU A 22 27.48 -18.00 -6.09
C GLU A 22 26.89 -19.40 -6.18
N TRP A 23 26.22 -19.88 -5.12
CA TRP A 23 25.57 -21.19 -5.13
C TRP A 23 24.50 -21.27 -6.22
N LYS A 24 23.66 -20.23 -6.35
CA LYS A 24 22.61 -20.17 -7.39
C LYS A 24 23.21 -20.17 -8.79
N ALA A 25 24.23 -19.35 -9.04
CA ALA A 25 24.90 -19.26 -10.32
C ALA A 25 25.61 -20.57 -10.70
N TRP A 26 26.26 -21.20 -9.71
CA TRP A 26 26.94 -22.48 -9.89
C TRP A 26 25.95 -23.61 -10.20
N ILE A 27 24.83 -23.71 -9.46
CA ILE A 27 23.80 -24.72 -9.69
C ILE A 27 23.14 -24.59 -11.04
N GLU A 28 22.87 -23.37 -11.49
CA GLU A 28 22.34 -23.12 -12.83
C GLU A 28 23.31 -23.61 -13.91
N SER A 29 24.59 -23.24 -13.79
CA SER A 29 25.65 -23.67 -14.69
C SER A 29 25.81 -25.20 -14.71
N PHE A 30 25.77 -25.83 -13.53
CA PHE A 30 25.85 -27.28 -13.39
C PHE A 30 24.64 -28.00 -14.00
N ASN A 31 23.43 -27.47 -13.82
CA ASN A 31 22.23 -28.05 -14.42
C ASN A 31 22.27 -28.00 -15.94
N ILE A 32 22.73 -26.90 -16.53
CA ILE A 32 22.93 -26.76 -17.98
C ILE A 32 23.93 -27.81 -18.49
N TYR A 33 25.08 -27.91 -17.82
CA TYR A 33 26.11 -28.90 -18.15
C TYR A 33 25.59 -30.34 -18.04
N ALA A 34 24.88 -30.67 -16.95
CA ALA A 34 24.36 -32.01 -16.72
C ALA A 34 23.34 -32.45 -17.77
N VAL A 35 22.52 -31.52 -18.28
CA VAL A 35 21.59 -31.78 -19.39
C VAL A 35 22.36 -31.99 -20.70
N ALA A 36 23.35 -31.15 -20.98
CA ALA A 36 24.10 -31.21 -22.24
C ALA A 36 24.96 -32.48 -22.41
N VAL A 37 25.40 -33.07 -21.30
CA VAL A 37 26.28 -34.27 -21.30
C VAL A 37 25.50 -35.55 -20.98
N GLU A 38 24.15 -35.49 -20.96
CA GLU A 38 23.27 -36.64 -20.66
C GLU A 38 23.68 -37.41 -19.37
N LEU A 39 24.14 -36.68 -18.35
CA LEU A 39 24.62 -37.30 -17.13
C LEU A 39 23.48 -38.04 -16.41
N GLU A 40 23.61 -39.36 -16.28
CA GLU A 40 22.72 -40.19 -15.46
C GLU A 40 22.88 -39.84 -13.99
N LYS A 41 22.08 -38.87 -13.54
CA LYS A 41 21.97 -38.53 -12.11
C LYS A 41 21.46 -39.78 -11.38
N LYS A 42 22.17 -40.25 -10.35
CA LYS A 42 21.49 -40.96 -9.24
C LYS A 42 20.54 -39.94 -8.62
N LYS A 43 19.34 -39.84 -9.19
CA LYS A 43 18.42 -38.71 -9.03
C LYS A 43 18.15 -38.38 -7.57
N GLU A 44 18.06 -39.40 -6.73
CA GLU A 44 17.80 -39.25 -5.29
C GLU A 44 18.99 -38.64 -4.55
N SER A 45 20.19 -39.23 -4.63
CA SER A 45 21.37 -38.73 -3.92
C SER A 45 21.81 -37.33 -4.36
N PHE A 46 21.71 -37.01 -5.66
CA PHE A 46 22.03 -35.67 -6.15
C PHE A 46 20.99 -34.64 -5.66
N LYS A 47 19.71 -35.00 -5.70
CA LYS A 47 18.63 -34.12 -5.24
C LYS A 47 18.74 -33.84 -3.74
N GLU A 48 18.99 -34.87 -2.93
CA GLU A 48 19.21 -34.72 -1.48
C GLU A 48 20.41 -33.81 -1.17
N ALA A 49 21.53 -33.99 -1.88
CA ALA A 49 22.71 -33.14 -1.70
C ALA A 49 22.44 -31.68 -2.09
N VAL A 50 21.73 -31.44 -3.20
CA VAL A 50 21.33 -30.09 -3.62
C VAL A 50 20.38 -29.47 -2.61
N GLU A 51 19.39 -30.19 -2.10
CA GLU A 51 18.45 -29.68 -1.09
C GLU A 51 19.15 -29.32 0.23
N ALA A 52 20.07 -30.17 0.69
CA ALA A 52 20.86 -29.91 1.90
C ALA A 52 21.75 -28.67 1.75
N LEU A 53 22.42 -28.52 0.59
CA LEU A 53 23.28 -27.38 0.30
C LEU A 53 22.48 -26.09 0.07
N GLU A 54 21.34 -26.16 -0.63
CA GLU A 54 20.43 -25.03 -0.79
C GLU A 54 19.96 -24.54 0.58
N GLY A 55 19.62 -25.43 1.51
CA GLY A 55 19.26 -25.06 2.90
C GLY A 55 20.41 -24.48 3.72
N TYR A 56 21.65 -24.87 3.44
CA TYR A 56 22.85 -24.33 4.10
C TYR A 56 23.19 -22.92 3.62
N PHE A 57 23.14 -22.70 2.30
CA PHE A 57 23.49 -21.42 1.69
C PHE A 57 22.34 -20.44 1.62
N THR A 58 21.09 -20.88 1.71
CA THR A 58 19.94 -19.98 1.78
C THR A 58 20.08 -19.08 3.00
N PRO A 59 20.13 -17.75 2.84
CA PRO A 59 20.15 -16.84 3.96
C PRO A 59 18.97 -17.15 4.85
N ARG A 60 19.23 -17.51 6.12
CA ARG A 60 18.18 -17.79 7.09
C ARG A 60 17.36 -16.53 7.29
N ARG A 61 16.23 -16.44 6.58
CA ARG A 61 15.33 -15.30 6.68
C ARG A 61 14.71 -15.34 8.07
N ASN A 62 14.96 -14.29 8.87
CA ASN A 62 14.37 -14.21 10.19
C ASN A 62 12.88 -13.86 10.04
N VAL A 63 12.03 -14.89 10.07
CA VAL A 63 10.57 -14.77 9.96
C VAL A 63 10.01 -13.78 10.99
N ILE A 64 10.59 -13.72 12.19
CA ILE A 64 10.17 -12.78 13.23
C ILE A 64 10.47 -11.33 12.82
N ALA A 65 11.64 -11.08 12.22
CA ALA A 65 11.99 -9.75 11.71
C ALA A 65 11.08 -9.33 10.55
N GLU A 66 10.76 -10.24 9.62
CA GLU A 66 9.84 -9.97 8.51
C GLU A 66 8.41 -9.71 9.01
N ARG A 67 7.92 -10.52 9.95
CA ARG A 67 6.62 -10.29 10.60
C ARG A 67 6.59 -8.97 11.37
N HIS A 68 7.70 -8.57 11.99
CA HIS A 68 7.82 -7.25 12.63
C HIS A 68 7.75 -6.12 11.60
N LYS A 69 8.43 -6.26 10.45
CA LYS A 69 8.38 -5.31 9.34
C LYS A 69 6.96 -5.16 8.79
N PHE A 70 6.28 -6.29 8.56
CA PHE A 70 4.86 -6.32 8.19
C PHE A 70 3.99 -5.56 9.20
N ARG A 71 4.06 -5.91 10.49
CA ARG A 71 3.26 -5.28 11.56
C ARG A 71 3.55 -3.80 11.77
N SER A 72 4.76 -3.35 11.44
CA SER A 72 5.17 -1.95 11.56
C SER A 72 4.62 -1.07 10.43
N ARG A 73 4.25 -1.65 9.29
CA ARG A 73 3.79 -0.92 8.10
C ARG A 73 2.40 -0.31 8.31
N LYS A 74 2.30 1.02 8.32
CA LYS A 74 1.02 1.76 8.44
C LYS A 74 0.65 2.46 7.14
N GLN A 75 -0.64 2.59 6.83
CA GLN A 75 -1.10 3.34 5.65
C GLN A 75 -0.75 4.82 5.78
N ASN A 76 -0.20 5.42 4.72
CA ASN A 76 0.07 6.87 4.69
C ASN A 76 -1.21 7.67 4.40
N ALA A 77 -1.22 8.97 4.74
CA ALA A 77 -2.40 9.83 4.59
C ALA A 77 -2.85 10.03 3.14
N ASP A 78 -1.88 10.02 2.23
CA ASP A 78 -1.99 10.22 0.78
C ASP A 78 -2.02 8.90 0.00
N GLU A 79 -1.91 7.76 0.70
CA GLU A 79 -1.86 6.45 0.09
C GLU A 79 -3.25 5.82 -0.05
N THR A 80 -3.60 5.43 -1.27
CA THR A 80 -4.84 4.68 -1.54
C THR A 80 -4.80 3.27 -0.96
N ILE A 81 -5.97 2.70 -0.69
CA ILE A 81 -6.07 1.34 -0.13
C ILE A 81 -5.45 0.29 -1.06
N ASP A 82 -5.54 0.48 -2.37
CA ASP A 82 -5.00 -0.47 -3.36
C ASP A 82 -3.47 -0.43 -3.41
N ALA A 83 -2.88 0.77 -3.33
CA ALA A 83 -1.43 0.93 -3.19
C ALA A 83 -0.92 0.33 -1.87
N TYR A 84 -1.66 0.57 -0.78
CA TYR A 84 -1.34 0.02 0.53
C TYR A 84 -1.38 -1.51 0.54
N LEU A 85 -2.44 -2.11 -0.01
CA LEU A 85 -2.57 -3.56 -0.14
C LEU A 85 -1.42 -4.15 -0.95
N THR A 86 -1.02 -3.50 -2.04
CA THR A 86 0.09 -3.95 -2.89
C THR A 86 1.38 -4.04 -2.08
N SER A 87 1.70 -2.98 -1.32
CA SER A 87 2.86 -2.98 -0.40
C SER A 87 2.77 -4.09 0.64
N LEU A 88 1.59 -4.34 1.22
CA LEU A 88 1.40 -5.40 2.21
C LEU A 88 1.58 -6.79 1.60
N ARG A 89 1.11 -7.02 0.37
CA ARG A 89 1.29 -8.28 -0.35
C ARG A 89 2.75 -8.57 -0.67
N GLU A 90 3.61 -7.57 -0.79
CA GLU A 90 5.05 -7.79 -0.93
C GLU A 90 5.67 -8.25 0.38
N LEU A 91 5.28 -7.63 1.50
CA LEU A 91 5.79 -7.97 2.83
C LEU A 91 5.28 -9.31 3.34
N VAL A 92 4.06 -9.70 2.99
CA VAL A 92 3.43 -10.91 3.52
C VAL A 92 4.06 -12.20 2.96
N LYS A 93 4.62 -12.15 1.74
CA LYS A 93 5.32 -13.28 1.09
C LYS A 93 6.48 -13.81 1.93
N THR A 94 7.11 -12.93 2.70
CA THR A 94 8.20 -13.28 3.61
C THR A 94 7.71 -13.47 5.05
N CYS A 95 6.42 -13.56 5.33
CA CYS A 95 5.95 -13.74 6.71
C CYS A 95 5.61 -15.18 7.07
N GLU A 96 5.54 -16.10 6.10
CA GLU A 96 5.19 -17.51 6.30
C GLU A 96 3.90 -17.66 7.10
N PHE A 97 2.84 -16.95 6.70
CA PHE A 97 1.51 -17.08 7.33
C PHE A 97 0.70 -18.26 6.77
N GLY A 98 1.09 -18.81 5.61
CA GLY A 98 0.42 -19.95 4.99
C GLY A 98 -1.04 -19.62 4.66
N ALA A 99 -1.97 -20.50 5.06
CA ALA A 99 -3.40 -20.33 4.78
C ALA A 99 -4.01 -19.07 5.41
N LEU A 100 -3.37 -18.47 6.42
CA LEU A 100 -3.86 -17.28 7.12
C LEU A 100 -3.42 -15.97 6.46
N GLU A 101 -2.76 -16.01 5.30
CA GLU A 101 -2.25 -14.80 4.62
C GLU A 101 -3.32 -13.72 4.44
N ASP A 102 -4.49 -14.09 3.90
CA ASP A 102 -5.58 -13.14 3.65
C ASP A 102 -6.21 -12.62 4.95
N GLU A 103 -6.26 -13.44 6.00
CA GLU A 103 -6.72 -13.02 7.33
C GLU A 103 -5.75 -12.02 7.97
N MET A 104 -4.44 -12.26 7.85
CA MET A 104 -3.42 -11.33 8.34
C MET A 104 -3.45 -10.01 7.58
N LEU A 105 -3.66 -10.03 6.26
CA LEU A 105 -3.83 -8.81 5.46
C LEU A 105 -5.07 -8.04 5.89
N ARG A 106 -6.21 -8.72 6.09
CA ARG A 106 -7.45 -8.12 6.57
C ARG A 106 -7.24 -7.44 7.91
N ASP A 107 -6.73 -8.17 8.91
CA ASP A 107 -6.57 -7.67 10.27
C ASP A 107 -5.61 -6.48 10.32
N HIS A 108 -4.54 -6.55 9.53
CA HIS A 108 -3.57 -5.48 9.42
C HIS A 108 -4.15 -4.21 8.78
N ILE A 109 -5.00 -4.35 7.75
CA ILE A 109 -5.74 -3.22 7.17
C ILE A 109 -6.66 -2.59 8.22
N VAL A 110 -7.42 -3.40 8.97
CA VAL A 110 -8.32 -2.89 10.01
C VAL A 110 -7.52 -2.11 11.07
N GLU A 111 -6.41 -2.65 11.55
CA GLU A 111 -5.63 -2.03 12.63
C GLU A 111 -4.84 -0.80 12.18
N LYS A 112 -4.26 -0.83 10.98
CA LYS A 112 -3.27 0.15 10.52
C LYS A 112 -3.74 1.06 9.37
N CYS A 113 -5.02 1.02 9.00
CA CYS A 113 -5.60 2.00 8.07
C CYS A 113 -5.51 3.43 8.63
N TYR A 114 -5.34 4.41 7.74
CA TYR A 114 -5.17 5.82 8.11
C TYR A 114 -6.48 6.44 8.64
N SER A 115 -7.61 6.15 7.98
CA SER A 115 -8.91 6.73 8.34
C SER A 115 -9.52 6.02 9.55
N LYS A 116 -9.77 6.79 10.62
CA LYS A 116 -10.49 6.31 11.81
C LYS A 116 -11.93 5.91 11.49
N GLN A 117 -12.62 6.66 10.63
CA GLN A 117 -14.00 6.33 10.24
C GLN A 117 -14.07 5.03 9.44
N LEU A 118 -13.07 4.77 8.58
CA LEU A 118 -12.98 3.49 7.89
C LEU A 118 -12.80 2.34 8.89
N ARG A 119 -11.89 2.51 9.86
CA ARG A 119 -11.66 1.53 10.92
C ARG A 119 -12.93 1.19 11.70
N GLU A 120 -13.64 2.21 12.16
CA GLU A 120 -14.92 2.04 12.87
C GLU A 120 -15.95 1.28 12.02
N ARG A 121 -16.09 1.62 10.74
CA ARG A 121 -16.99 0.92 9.81
C ARG A 121 -16.61 -0.54 9.59
N LEU A 122 -15.32 -0.85 9.54
CA LEU A 122 -14.83 -2.23 9.37
C LEU A 122 -15.07 -3.05 10.64
N LEU A 123 -14.80 -2.49 11.82
CA LEU A 123 -15.03 -3.16 13.11
C LEU A 123 -16.51 -3.41 13.41
N ALA A 124 -17.42 -2.65 12.79
CA ALA A 124 -18.86 -2.85 12.92
C ALA A 124 -19.42 -4.02 12.06
N GLN A 125 -18.58 -4.70 11.26
CA GLN A 125 -19.02 -5.84 10.45
C GLN A 125 -18.97 -7.13 11.27
N GLU A 126 -20.05 -7.91 11.26
CA GLU A 126 -20.10 -9.23 11.94
C GLU A 126 -19.19 -10.27 11.27
N GLU A 127 -19.25 -10.34 9.94
CA GLU A 127 -18.36 -11.20 9.13
C GLU A 127 -17.55 -10.34 8.17
N LEU A 128 -16.23 -10.49 8.22
CA LEU A 128 -15.30 -9.71 7.42
C LEU A 128 -14.24 -10.61 6.79
N ASP A 129 -14.22 -10.62 5.45
CA ASP A 129 -13.16 -11.19 4.63
C ASP A 129 -12.31 -10.06 4.00
N LEU A 130 -11.19 -10.43 3.38
CA LEU A 130 -10.31 -9.46 2.72
C LEU A 130 -11.05 -8.74 1.57
N ALA A 131 -11.86 -9.46 0.79
CA ALA A 131 -12.58 -8.89 -0.34
C ALA A 131 -13.61 -7.81 0.07
N LYS A 132 -14.42 -8.08 1.09
CA LYS A 132 -15.39 -7.12 1.66
C LYS A 132 -14.67 -5.94 2.32
N THR A 133 -13.56 -6.18 3.00
CA THR A 133 -12.71 -5.11 3.56
C THR A 133 -12.31 -4.10 2.47
N LEU A 134 -11.78 -4.60 1.35
CA LEU A 134 -11.36 -3.76 0.23
C LEU A 134 -12.55 -3.05 -0.44
N ARG A 135 -13.69 -3.73 -0.58
CA ARG A 135 -14.92 -3.11 -1.11
C ARG A 135 -15.39 -1.93 -0.26
N ILE A 136 -15.43 -2.10 1.07
CA ILE A 136 -15.81 -1.04 2.01
C ILE A 136 -14.80 0.11 1.98
N ALA A 137 -13.50 -0.19 1.93
CA ALA A 137 -12.45 0.80 1.87
C ALA A 137 -12.52 1.65 0.60
N ARG A 138 -12.60 1.03 -0.60
CA ARG A 138 -12.72 1.73 -1.89
C ARG A 138 -13.99 2.59 -1.96
N SER A 139 -15.11 2.09 -1.45
CA SER A 139 -16.36 2.85 -1.34
C SER A 139 -16.19 4.08 -0.45
N SER A 140 -15.47 3.94 0.67
CA SER A 140 -15.19 5.03 1.60
C SER A 140 -14.29 6.10 0.97
N GLU A 141 -13.24 5.69 0.27
CA GLU A 141 -12.34 6.61 -0.46
C GLU A 141 -13.10 7.39 -1.53
N SER A 142 -13.96 6.71 -2.30
CA SER A 142 -14.80 7.34 -3.32
C SER A 142 -15.76 8.36 -2.71
N ALA A 143 -16.40 8.03 -1.59
CA ALA A 143 -17.29 8.95 -0.88
C ALA A 143 -16.56 10.16 -0.30
N ILE A 144 -15.34 9.98 0.22
CA ILE A 144 -14.48 11.08 0.70
C ILE A 144 -14.07 11.99 -0.47
N LYS A 145 -13.66 11.40 -1.60
CA LYS A 145 -13.29 12.14 -2.80
C LYS A 145 -14.45 12.99 -3.31
N GLU A 146 -15.67 12.44 -3.36
CA GLU A 146 -16.84 13.17 -3.81
C GLU A 146 -17.24 14.29 -2.83
N ARG A 147 -17.24 14.00 -1.52
CA ARG A 147 -17.45 15.01 -0.48
C ARG A 147 -16.48 16.18 -0.64
N ARG A 148 -15.20 15.90 -0.89
CA ARG A 148 -14.16 16.92 -1.08
C ARG A 148 -14.47 17.85 -2.26
N LYS A 149 -14.93 17.29 -3.39
CA LYS A 149 -15.34 18.10 -4.56
C LYS A 149 -16.56 18.98 -4.24
N CYS A 150 -17.55 18.46 -3.53
CA CYS A 150 -18.73 19.24 -3.14
C CYS A 150 -18.34 20.43 -2.27
N ILE A 151 -17.46 20.22 -1.27
CA ILE A 151 -16.95 21.27 -0.39
C ILE A 151 -16.12 22.31 -1.18
N GLU A 152 -15.26 21.86 -2.09
CA GLU A 152 -14.48 22.76 -2.92
C GLU A 152 -15.38 23.65 -3.79
N THR A 153 -16.42 23.06 -4.37
CA THR A 153 -17.40 23.78 -5.19
C THR A 153 -18.18 24.81 -4.36
N SER A 154 -18.59 24.47 -3.14
CA SER A 154 -19.29 25.42 -2.26
C SER A 154 -18.38 26.58 -1.83
N VAL A 155 -17.12 26.30 -1.48
CA VAL A 155 -16.13 27.34 -1.13
C VAL A 155 -15.88 28.29 -2.30
N GLN A 156 -15.79 27.78 -3.53
CA GLN A 156 -15.64 28.60 -4.73
C GLN A 156 -16.88 29.49 -4.97
N PHE A 157 -18.08 28.97 -4.73
CA PHE A 157 -19.31 29.74 -4.85
C PHE A 157 -19.37 30.87 -3.82
N ASP A 158 -19.05 30.58 -2.56
CA ASP A 158 -19.00 31.57 -1.49
C ASP A 158 -17.98 32.67 -1.79
N ALA A 159 -16.79 32.31 -2.28
CA ALA A 159 -15.78 33.28 -2.69
C ALA A 159 -16.28 34.21 -3.81
N LYS A 160 -17.00 33.67 -4.81
CA LYS A 160 -17.61 34.48 -5.88
C LYS A 160 -18.67 35.43 -5.34
N ILE A 161 -19.54 34.96 -4.43
CA ILE A 161 -20.53 35.82 -3.76
C ILE A 161 -19.85 36.97 -3.02
N GLN A 162 -18.79 36.70 -2.26
CA GLN A 162 -18.06 37.73 -1.52
C GLN A 162 -17.44 38.78 -2.44
N ILE A 163 -16.89 38.38 -3.58
CA ILE A 163 -16.35 39.32 -4.59
C ILE A 163 -17.45 40.23 -5.13
N VAL A 164 -18.61 39.67 -5.49
CA VAL A 164 -19.75 40.44 -6.01
C VAL A 164 -20.28 41.40 -4.94
N MET A 165 -20.47 40.93 -3.70
CA MET A 165 -20.90 41.78 -2.58
C MET A 165 -19.94 42.95 -2.35
N ASN A 166 -18.63 42.70 -2.36
CA ASN A 166 -17.62 43.75 -2.21
C ASN A 166 -17.66 44.78 -3.34
N ARG A 167 -17.97 44.39 -4.58
CA ARG A 167 -18.14 45.34 -5.70
C ARG A 167 -19.40 46.19 -5.54
N VAL A 168 -20.53 45.59 -5.16
CA VAL A 168 -21.79 46.30 -4.93
C VAL A 168 -21.63 47.34 -3.81
N LEU A 169 -20.98 46.97 -2.71
CA LEU A 169 -20.70 47.88 -1.59
C LEU A 169 -19.79 49.05 -1.99
N LYS A 170 -18.80 48.82 -2.86
CA LYS A 170 -17.92 49.89 -3.38
C LYS A 170 -18.59 50.78 -4.42
N ALA A 171 -19.47 50.23 -5.25
CA ALA A 171 -20.16 50.97 -6.32
C ALA A 171 -21.31 51.85 -5.81
N ASN A 172 -21.89 51.54 -4.64
CA ASN A 172 -22.95 52.35 -4.04
C ASN A 172 -22.58 52.86 -2.63
N PRO A 173 -21.68 53.86 -2.52
CA PRO A 173 -21.31 54.45 -1.23
C PRO A 173 -22.43 55.29 -0.61
N LYS A 174 -23.49 55.66 -1.35
CA LYS A 174 -24.58 56.53 -0.86
C LYS A 174 -25.67 55.76 -0.09
N THR A 175 -25.92 54.48 -0.39
CA THR A 175 -26.77 53.62 0.45
C THR A 175 -26.07 53.16 1.73
N ASN A 176 -24.72 53.22 1.76
CA ASN A 176 -23.92 52.92 2.95
C ASN A 176 -23.86 54.08 3.97
N ARG A 177 -24.53 55.22 3.67
CA ARG A 177 -24.72 56.33 4.61
C ARG A 177 -25.97 56.18 5.49
N PHE A 178 -26.76 55.13 5.26
CA PHE A 178 -27.96 54.82 6.04
C PHE A 178 -27.72 53.65 7.00
N CYS A 179 -26.81 53.83 7.96
CA CYS A 179 -26.92 53.12 9.23
C CYS A 179 -26.17 53.86 10.35
N SER A 180 -26.67 55.04 10.72
CA SER A 180 -26.51 55.57 12.08
C SER A 180 -27.64 55.11 13.01
N TRP A 181 -28.33 54.00 12.66
CA TRP A 181 -29.30 53.38 13.54
C TRP A 181 -28.60 52.40 14.47
N LYS A 182 -28.65 52.74 15.75
CA LYS A 182 -28.12 52.00 16.89
C LYS A 182 -28.29 50.48 16.72
N GLY A 183 -27.19 49.79 16.47
CA GLY A 183 -26.88 48.55 17.19
C GLY A 183 -27.19 47.20 16.54
N LYS A 184 -27.54 47.06 15.26
CA LYS A 184 -27.59 45.73 14.60
C LYS A 184 -27.16 45.80 13.14
N THR A 185 -25.98 45.29 12.83
CA THR A 185 -25.45 45.18 11.45
C THR A 185 -26.26 44.18 10.64
N VAL A 186 -26.48 44.49 9.36
CA VAL A 186 -27.21 43.63 8.39
C VAL A 186 -26.62 42.21 8.32
N LEU A 187 -25.32 42.07 8.59
CA LEU A 187 -24.61 40.79 8.73
C LEU A 187 -25.21 39.88 9.83
N SER A 188 -25.62 40.44 10.97
CA SER A 188 -26.24 39.68 12.07
C SER A 188 -27.61 39.11 11.70
N ARG A 189 -28.34 39.79 10.82
CA ARG A 189 -29.68 39.37 10.36
C ARG A 189 -29.57 38.30 9.28
N LEU A 190 -28.58 38.41 8.39
CA LEU A 190 -28.29 37.38 7.40
C LEU A 190 -27.77 36.09 8.05
N GLN A 191 -26.89 36.19 9.06
CA GLN A 191 -26.43 35.02 9.82
C GLN A 191 -27.56 34.31 10.59
N SER A 192 -28.58 35.04 11.07
CA SER A 192 -29.76 34.43 11.71
C SER A 192 -30.73 33.73 10.75
N MET A 193 -30.70 34.06 9.46
CA MET A 193 -31.58 33.46 8.46
C MET A 193 -30.99 32.18 7.85
N VAL A 194 -29.66 32.03 7.87
CA VAL A 194 -28.95 30.82 7.41
C VAL A 194 -28.90 29.73 8.49
N ALA A 195 -29.25 30.05 9.74
CA ALA A 195 -29.30 29.10 10.86
C ALA A 195 -30.69 28.45 11.09
N ARG A 196 -31.55 28.38 10.06
CA ARG A 196 -32.82 27.62 10.07
C ARG A 196 -32.82 26.55 9.00
#